data_AF-A0A3D0Z955-F1
#
_entry.id   AF-A0A3D0Z955-F1
#
_cell.length_a   1.000
_cell.length_b   1.000
_cell.length_c   1.000
_cell.angle_alpha   90.00
_cell.angle_beta   90.00
_cell.angle_gamma   90.00
#
_symmetry.space_group_name_H-M   'P 1'
#
loop_
_entity.id
_entity.type
_entity.pdbx_description
1 polymer ?
#
loop_
_entity_poly.entity_id
_entity_poly.type
_entity_poly.pdbx_seq_one_letter_code
_entity_poly.pdbx_strand_id
1 'polypeptide(L)'
;IPWIAKELGCDTFIHISFPRHMSSQTLGLRRQIFEEACKDLGLEWVFVTAPDPTSDVGIAGAQQYILEQTPQWIAQYGQNSAFFCTNDAHTEPLIRQLMEYGGYFPEASLPAPIMGYPGALGIDLSAEAGDFPAILKKVEQAVIDRGGAGRFGTWAYSYGFSVSVGFGEFAKAILDGKAKVDSREDLFAALGSSTPGAEWKGNYYQDAATGVRARNQLLVYMDTYMFGKGYMHATDVTVPEKYFNITFQGQN
;
A
#
# COMPACT_ATOMS: atom_id res chain seq x y z
N ILE A 1 1.39 -0.28 -7.49
CA ILE A 1 2.34 0.62 -6.78
C ILE A 1 3.47 1.14 -7.69
N PRO A 2 4.40 0.35 -8.28
CA PRO A 2 5.41 0.90 -9.19
C PRO A 2 4.83 1.66 -10.40
N TRP A 3 3.73 1.16 -10.98
CA TRP A 3 2.99 1.87 -12.02
C TRP A 3 2.50 3.25 -11.57
N ILE A 4 1.97 3.35 -10.34
CA ILE A 4 1.52 4.62 -9.77
C ILE A 4 2.69 5.59 -9.63
N ALA A 5 3.85 5.13 -9.14
CA ALA A 5 5.05 5.95 -9.09
C ALA A 5 5.41 6.51 -10.48
N LYS A 6 5.33 5.66 -11.52
CA LYS A 6 5.55 6.10 -12.91
C LYS A 6 4.54 7.16 -13.36
N GLU A 7 3.24 6.97 -13.12
CA GLU A 7 2.19 7.93 -13.48
C GLU A 7 2.30 9.25 -12.70
N LEU A 8 2.85 9.21 -11.49
CA LEU A 8 3.16 10.41 -10.71
C LEU A 8 4.41 11.15 -11.21
N GLY A 9 5.11 10.60 -12.20
CA GLY A 9 6.30 11.20 -12.81
C GLY A 9 7.61 10.83 -12.12
N CYS A 10 7.60 9.89 -11.16
CA CYS A 10 8.80 9.45 -10.46
C CYS A 10 9.80 8.78 -11.43
N ASP A 11 11.09 8.91 -11.12
CA ASP A 11 12.18 8.24 -11.84
C ASP A 11 12.85 7.13 -11.03
N THR A 12 12.67 7.16 -9.70
CA THR A 12 13.31 6.23 -8.76
C THR A 12 12.28 5.63 -7.82
N PHE A 13 12.43 4.35 -7.49
CA PHE A 13 11.60 3.62 -6.53
C PHE A 13 12.45 3.02 -5.42
N ILE A 14 12.26 3.51 -4.20
CA ILE A 14 13.01 3.12 -3.01
C ILE A 14 12.16 2.18 -2.15
N HIS A 15 12.59 0.92 -2.11
CA HIS A 15 11.96 -0.13 -1.32
C HIS A 15 12.71 -0.37 -0.01
N ILE A 16 12.09 0.00 1.11
CA ILE A 16 12.64 -0.09 2.46
C ILE A 16 12.13 -1.36 3.15
N SER A 17 13.04 -2.25 3.52
CA SER A 17 12.68 -3.50 4.21
C SER A 17 13.82 -4.08 5.06
N PHE A 18 13.66 -5.30 5.55
CA PHE A 18 14.63 -5.99 6.41
C PHE A 18 14.58 -7.51 6.21
N PRO A 19 15.61 -8.26 6.63
CA PRO A 19 15.77 -9.67 6.29
C PRO A 19 14.56 -10.56 6.62
N ARG A 20 13.93 -10.38 7.79
CA ARG A 20 12.75 -11.15 8.19
C ARG A 20 11.56 -10.99 7.24
N HIS A 21 11.33 -9.79 6.70
CA HIS A 21 10.30 -9.59 5.68
C HIS A 21 10.75 -10.17 4.34
N MET A 22 12.01 -10.04 3.97
CA MET A 22 12.52 -10.55 2.69
C MET A 22 12.63 -12.08 2.63
N SER A 23 12.67 -12.76 3.78
CA SER A 23 12.58 -14.22 3.86
C SER A 23 11.14 -14.74 3.82
N SER A 24 10.13 -13.89 3.99
CA SER A 24 8.72 -14.27 3.83
C SER A 24 8.38 -14.38 2.36
N GLN A 25 7.77 -15.50 1.95
CA GLN A 25 7.44 -15.77 0.55
C GLN A 25 6.61 -14.64 -0.08
N THR A 26 5.56 -14.16 0.58
CA THR A 26 4.64 -13.16 0.00
C THR A 26 5.28 -11.78 -0.11
N LEU A 27 6.05 -11.37 0.90
CA LEU A 27 6.71 -10.06 0.92
C LEU A 27 7.96 -10.03 0.03
N GLY A 28 8.75 -11.11 0.04
CA GLY A 28 9.89 -11.28 -0.86
C GLY A 28 9.47 -11.39 -2.32
N LEU A 29 8.39 -12.12 -2.63
CA LEU A 29 7.82 -12.16 -3.97
C LEU A 29 7.31 -10.78 -4.41
N ARG A 30 6.62 -10.04 -3.53
CA ARG A 30 6.20 -8.65 -3.83
C ARG A 30 7.39 -7.77 -4.19
N ARG A 31 8.51 -7.88 -3.46
CA ARG A 31 9.75 -7.16 -3.79
C ARG A 31 10.24 -7.52 -5.19
N GLN A 32 10.33 -8.81 -5.54
CA GLN A 32 10.80 -9.26 -6.85
C GLN A 32 9.89 -8.78 -7.99
N ILE A 33 8.57 -8.80 -7.77
CA ILE A 33 7.60 -8.22 -8.71
C ILE A 33 7.80 -6.71 -8.85
N PHE A 34 8.04 -5.99 -7.74
CA PHE A 34 8.29 -4.54 -7.81
C PHE A 34 9.58 -4.22 -8.55
N GLU A 35 10.65 -4.98 -8.30
CA GLU A 35 11.95 -4.82 -8.97
C GLU A 35 11.83 -5.02 -10.49
N GLU A 36 11.18 -6.10 -10.94
CA GLU A 36 10.94 -6.33 -12.37
C GLU A 36 9.97 -5.29 -12.98
N ALA A 37 8.93 -4.88 -12.24
CA ALA A 37 8.03 -3.82 -12.70
C ALA A 37 8.73 -2.46 -12.84
N CYS A 38 9.63 -2.11 -11.91
CA CYS A 38 10.42 -0.87 -12.00
C CYS A 38 11.29 -0.89 -13.27
N LYS A 39 11.96 -2.02 -13.54
CA LYS A 39 12.74 -2.22 -14.76
C LYS A 39 11.91 -1.99 -16.03
N ASP A 40 10.70 -2.56 -16.10
CA ASP A 40 9.83 -2.40 -17.26
C ASP A 40 9.30 -0.97 -17.45
N LEU A 41 9.02 -0.28 -16.34
CA LEU A 41 8.50 1.08 -16.31
C LEU A 41 9.59 2.15 -16.47
N GLY A 42 10.86 1.73 -16.51
CA GLY A 42 12.03 2.61 -16.57
C GLY A 42 12.22 3.42 -15.30
N LEU A 43 11.96 2.83 -14.14
CA LEU A 43 12.23 3.37 -12.81
C LEU A 43 13.55 2.78 -12.29
N GLU A 44 14.44 3.60 -11.74
CA GLU A 44 15.58 3.12 -10.97
C GLU A 44 15.07 2.38 -9.73
N TRP A 45 15.50 1.13 -9.55
CA TRP A 45 15.15 0.33 -8.39
C TRP A 45 16.23 0.44 -7.32
N VAL A 46 15.83 0.87 -6.12
CA VAL A 46 16.71 0.99 -4.96
C VAL A 46 16.14 0.16 -3.83
N PHE A 47 16.91 -0.81 -3.35
CA PHE A 47 16.57 -1.56 -2.13
C PHE A 47 17.43 -1.06 -0.97
N VAL A 48 16.80 -0.62 0.12
CA VAL A 48 17.49 -0.23 1.35
C VAL A 48 17.04 -1.09 2.53
N THR A 49 18.00 -1.47 3.36
CA THR A 49 17.76 -2.23 4.58
C THR A 49 17.55 -1.27 5.75
N ALA A 50 16.42 -1.39 6.45
CA ALA A 50 16.13 -0.71 7.70
C ALA A 50 16.18 -1.70 8.89
N PRO A 51 16.28 -1.22 10.14
CA PRO A 51 16.19 -2.08 11.31
C PRO A 51 14.82 -2.73 11.44
N ASP A 52 14.80 -4.01 11.82
CA ASP A 52 13.58 -4.73 12.16
C ASP A 52 13.03 -4.23 13.51
N PRO A 53 11.82 -3.66 13.57
CA PRO A 53 11.25 -3.11 14.81
C PRO A 53 10.97 -4.18 15.88
N THR A 54 11.02 -5.48 15.54
CA THR A 54 10.88 -6.58 16.50
C THR A 54 12.22 -7.11 17.01
N SER A 55 13.34 -6.53 16.58
CA SER A 55 14.68 -6.85 17.11
C SER A 55 15.01 -5.98 18.33
N ASP A 56 16.22 -6.13 18.88
CA ASP A 56 16.68 -5.42 20.08
C ASP A 56 16.68 -3.88 19.94
N VAL A 57 16.66 -3.36 18.71
CA VAL A 57 16.52 -1.92 18.43
C VAL A 57 15.13 -1.38 18.79
N GLY A 58 14.11 -2.26 18.79
CA GLY A 58 12.71 -1.92 19.04
C GLY A 58 12.09 -0.95 18.02
N ILE A 59 10.82 -0.64 18.25
CA ILE A 59 10.05 0.33 17.43
C ILE A 59 10.73 1.70 17.42
N ALA A 60 11.17 2.19 18.59
CA ALA A 60 11.78 3.52 18.70
C ALA A 60 13.07 3.63 17.89
N GLY A 61 13.96 2.64 17.97
CA GLY A 61 15.20 2.63 17.18
C GLY A 61 14.94 2.51 15.68
N ALA A 62 13.98 1.66 15.28
CA ALA A 62 13.57 1.54 13.89
C ALA A 62 12.96 2.83 13.33
N GLN A 63 12.14 3.54 14.12
CA GLN A 63 11.57 4.84 13.74
C GLN A 63 12.65 5.92 13.61
N GLN A 64 13.56 5.99 14.59
CA GLN A 64 14.67 6.96 14.57
C GLN A 64 15.55 6.77 13.33
N TYR A 65 15.84 5.52 12.95
CA TYR A 65 16.59 5.22 11.73
C TYR A 65 15.91 5.79 10.48
N ILE A 66 14.59 5.62 10.34
CA ILE A 66 13.84 6.17 9.20
C ILE A 66 13.89 7.70 9.19
N LEU A 67 13.76 8.35 10.36
CA LEU A 67 13.86 9.80 10.48
C LEU A 67 15.23 10.31 10.00
N GLU A 68 16.31 9.64 10.40
CA GLU A 68 17.68 10.03 10.06
C GLU A 68 18.06 9.74 8.60
N GLN A 69 17.59 8.63 8.05
CA GLN A 69 18.03 8.15 6.73
C GLN A 69 17.20 8.71 5.58
N THR A 70 15.91 8.99 5.77
CA THR A 70 15.05 9.49 4.68
C THR A 70 15.60 10.76 4.03
N PRO A 71 16.08 11.79 4.77
CA PRO A 71 16.71 12.97 4.15
C PRO A 71 17.96 12.63 3.35
N GLN A 72 18.74 11.64 3.78
CA GLN A 72 19.95 11.20 3.08
C GLN A 72 19.60 10.48 1.77
N TRP A 73 18.56 9.63 1.79
CA TRP A 73 18.05 8.99 0.58
C TRP A 73 17.49 10.02 -0.40
N ILE A 74 16.76 11.04 0.07
CA ILE A 74 16.28 12.12 -0.80
C ILE A 74 17.45 12.93 -1.38
N ALA A 75 18.48 13.21 -0.58
CA ALA A 75 19.67 13.90 -1.06
C ALA A 75 20.45 13.08 -2.11
N GLN A 76 20.46 11.75 -1.98
CA GLN A 76 21.15 10.84 -2.88
C GLN A 76 20.38 10.56 -4.17
N TYR A 77 19.08 10.27 -4.07
CA TYR A 77 18.24 9.77 -5.17
C TYR A 77 17.28 10.83 -5.70
N GLY A 78 17.20 12.00 -5.06
CA GLY A 78 16.38 13.13 -5.49
C GLY A 78 14.92 13.09 -5.02
N GLN A 79 14.26 14.25 -5.09
CA GLN A 79 12.87 14.43 -4.66
C GLN A 79 11.84 13.78 -5.59
N ASN A 80 12.25 13.29 -6.76
CA ASN A 80 11.39 12.56 -7.70
C ASN A 80 11.37 11.04 -7.43
N SER A 81 11.81 10.64 -6.23
CA SER A 81 11.78 9.27 -5.76
C SER A 81 10.45 8.91 -5.08
N ALA A 82 9.89 7.75 -5.43
CA ALA A 82 8.79 7.11 -4.71
C ALA A 82 9.33 6.17 -3.63
N PHE A 83 8.76 6.24 -2.42
CA PHE A 83 9.19 5.46 -1.28
C PHE A 83 8.11 4.48 -0.84
N PHE A 84 8.53 3.27 -0.53
CA PHE A 84 7.67 2.21 0.00
C PHE A 84 8.38 1.51 1.15
N CYS A 85 7.75 1.43 2.32
CA CYS A 85 8.26 0.65 3.45
C CYS A 85 7.35 -0.55 3.73
N THR A 86 7.96 -1.67 4.09
CA THR A 86 7.23 -2.93 4.31
C THR A 86 6.64 -3.08 5.72
N ASN A 87 6.79 -2.09 6.61
CA ASN A 87 6.37 -2.20 8.00
C ASN A 87 5.72 -0.90 8.51
N ASP A 88 4.65 -1.05 9.27
CA ASP A 88 3.83 0.06 9.77
C ASP A 88 4.61 0.99 10.71
N ALA A 89 5.55 0.47 11.50
CA ALA A 89 6.39 1.28 12.38
C ALA A 89 7.23 2.29 11.60
N HIS A 90 7.60 1.99 10.36
CA HIS A 90 8.36 2.88 9.48
C HIS A 90 7.48 3.91 8.76
N THR A 91 6.15 3.71 8.71
CA THR A 91 5.25 4.51 7.86
C THR A 91 5.13 5.95 8.33
N GLU A 92 4.84 6.18 9.61
CA GLU A 92 4.76 7.54 10.17
C GLU A 92 6.04 8.36 10.00
N PRO A 93 7.22 7.89 10.45
CA PRO A 93 8.45 8.68 10.30
C PRO A 93 8.80 8.90 8.82
N LEU A 94 8.52 7.94 7.94
CA LEU A 94 8.74 8.11 6.51
C LEU A 94 7.86 9.23 5.94
N ILE A 95 6.54 9.20 6.19
CA ILE A 95 5.62 10.25 5.73
C ILE A 95 6.06 11.62 6.27
N ARG A 96 6.45 11.70 7.55
CA ARG A 96 6.93 12.94 8.17
C ARG A 96 8.13 13.52 7.42
N GLN A 97 9.15 12.70 7.14
CA GLN A 97 10.34 13.17 6.44
C GLN A 97 10.05 13.52 4.96
N LEU A 98 9.21 12.74 4.27
CA LEU A 98 8.84 13.04 2.87
C LEU A 98 8.04 14.34 2.74
N MET A 99 7.27 14.70 3.78
CA MET A 99 6.53 15.95 3.81
C MET A 99 7.50 17.15 3.89
N GLU A 100 8.53 17.03 4.73
CA GLU A 100 9.53 18.08 4.96
C GLU A 100 10.54 18.20 3.81
N TYR A 101 11.08 17.08 3.34
CA TYR A 101 12.25 17.06 2.45
C TYR A 101 11.92 16.77 0.98
N GLY A 102 10.68 16.37 0.66
CA GLY A 102 10.27 15.99 -0.68
C GLY A 102 10.23 14.46 -0.88
N GLY A 103 9.90 14.02 -2.10
CA GLY A 103 9.61 12.62 -2.40
C GLY A 103 8.12 12.32 -2.48
N TYR A 104 7.83 11.09 -2.91
CA TYR A 104 6.49 10.56 -3.11
C TYR A 104 6.25 9.35 -2.21
N PHE A 105 5.03 9.25 -1.68
CA PHE A 105 4.55 8.10 -0.93
C PHE A 105 3.27 7.60 -1.59
N PRO A 106 3.36 6.76 -2.65
CA PRO A 106 2.17 6.34 -3.39
C PRO A 106 1.19 5.53 -2.54
N GLU A 107 1.70 4.61 -1.70
CA GLU A 107 0.86 3.73 -0.89
C GLU A 107 1.67 3.09 0.25
N ALA A 108 1.04 2.86 1.41
CA ALA A 108 1.62 2.07 2.49
C ALA A 108 1.49 0.56 2.24
N SER A 109 2.29 -0.27 2.93
CA SER A 109 2.16 -1.73 2.80
C SER A 109 0.84 -2.29 3.36
N LEU A 110 0.24 -1.58 4.31
CA LEU A 110 -1.14 -1.75 4.81
C LEU A 110 -1.84 -0.38 4.72
N PRO A 111 -2.45 -0.04 3.58
CA PRO A 111 -2.94 1.31 3.33
C PRO A 111 -4.26 1.61 4.03
N ALA A 112 -4.31 2.78 4.68
CA ALA A 112 -5.51 3.44 5.18
C ALA A 112 -5.18 4.90 5.52
N PRO A 113 -6.15 5.83 5.53
CA PRO A 113 -5.89 7.24 5.88
C PRO A 113 -5.51 7.42 7.36
N ILE A 114 -5.76 6.41 8.19
CA ILE A 114 -5.35 6.38 9.60
C ILE A 114 -3.93 5.85 9.82
N MET A 115 -3.29 5.27 8.79
CA MET A 115 -1.98 4.63 8.92
C MET A 115 -0.86 5.66 8.73
N GLY A 116 -0.22 6.05 9.83
CA GLY A 116 0.93 6.97 9.86
C GLY A 116 0.60 8.45 9.64
N TYR A 117 -0.42 8.77 8.85
CA TYR A 117 -0.81 10.17 8.59
C TYR A 117 -1.16 10.97 9.86
N PRO A 118 -1.95 10.46 10.83
CA PRO A 118 -2.31 11.26 12.00
C PRO A 118 -1.10 11.77 12.79
N GLY A 119 -0.14 10.88 13.08
CA GLY A 119 1.08 11.24 13.79
C GLY A 119 2.09 12.03 12.95
N ALA A 120 2.17 11.79 11.63
CA ALA A 120 3.03 12.58 10.74
C ALA A 120 2.52 14.02 10.58
N LEU A 121 1.20 14.21 10.53
CA LEU A 121 0.52 15.49 10.33
C LEU A 121 0.14 16.18 11.65
N GLY A 122 0.29 15.52 12.79
CA GLY A 122 -0.09 16.06 14.10
C GLY A 122 -1.59 16.35 14.21
N ILE A 123 -2.43 15.52 13.59
CA ILE A 123 -3.89 15.68 13.59
C ILE A 123 -4.56 14.63 14.47
N ASP A 124 -5.66 15.02 15.13
CA ASP A 124 -6.54 14.10 15.86
C ASP A 124 -7.73 13.70 14.99
N LEU A 125 -8.05 12.41 14.96
CA LEU A 125 -9.18 11.84 14.19
C LEU A 125 -10.28 11.27 15.09
N SER A 126 -10.23 11.52 16.40
CA SER A 126 -11.16 10.94 17.37
C SER A 126 -12.63 11.29 17.09
N ALA A 127 -12.90 12.48 16.55
CA ALA A 127 -14.26 12.91 16.20
C ALA A 127 -14.83 12.23 14.94
N GLU A 128 -13.96 11.73 14.06
CA GLU A 128 -14.31 11.06 12.81
C GLU A 128 -14.21 9.53 12.91
N ALA A 129 -14.04 8.98 14.13
CA ALA A 129 -13.78 7.57 14.34
C ALA A 129 -14.84 6.66 13.67
N GLY A 130 -14.38 5.83 12.73
CA GLY A 130 -15.23 4.92 11.96
C GLY A 130 -15.89 5.52 10.72
N ASP A 131 -15.87 6.84 10.57
CA ASP A 131 -16.34 7.55 9.36
C ASP A 131 -15.15 7.77 8.41
N PHE A 132 -14.87 6.76 7.58
CA PHE A 132 -13.75 6.83 6.62
C PHE A 132 -13.85 7.98 5.61
N PRO A 133 -15.03 8.33 5.06
CA PRO A 133 -15.18 9.55 4.26
C PRO A 133 -14.76 10.83 5.00
N ALA A 134 -15.18 11.00 6.26
CA ALA A 134 -14.78 12.15 7.07
C ALA A 134 -13.27 12.13 7.40
N ILE A 135 -12.74 10.96 7.77
CA ILE A 135 -11.30 10.76 8.00
C ILE A 135 -10.50 11.11 6.74
N LEU A 136 -10.88 10.57 5.58
CA LEU A 136 -10.18 10.77 4.32
C LEU A 136 -10.13 12.26 3.97
N LYS A 137 -11.27 12.96 4.07
CA LYS A 137 -11.36 14.40 3.81
C LYS A 137 -10.46 15.21 4.73
N LYS A 138 -10.44 14.88 6.03
CA LYS A 138 -9.62 15.59 7.02
C LYS A 138 -8.12 15.36 6.81
N VAL A 139 -7.72 14.13 6.52
CA VAL A 139 -6.33 13.79 6.20
C VAL A 139 -5.90 14.43 4.89
N GLU A 140 -6.73 14.39 3.85
CA GLU A 140 -6.49 15.03 2.57
C GLU A 140 -6.24 16.53 2.73
N GLN A 141 -7.11 17.22 3.46
CA GLN A 141 -6.94 18.65 3.72
C GLN A 141 -5.60 18.92 4.42
N ALA A 142 -5.26 18.15 5.46
CA ALA A 142 -4.01 18.32 6.17
C ALA A 142 -2.77 18.02 5.29
N VAL A 143 -2.86 17.09 4.35
CA VAL A 143 -1.82 16.82 3.35
C VAL A 143 -1.69 17.99 2.37
N ILE A 144 -2.81 18.52 1.87
CA ILE A 144 -2.83 19.66 0.93
C ILE A 144 -2.26 20.92 1.61
N ASP A 145 -2.68 21.21 2.84
CA ASP A 145 -2.23 22.39 3.61
C ASP A 145 -0.72 22.38 3.86
N ARG A 146 -0.10 21.19 3.90
CA ARG A 146 1.36 21.00 4.00
C ARG A 146 2.08 20.88 2.64
N GLY A 147 1.40 21.16 1.52
CA GLY A 147 1.99 21.10 0.19
C GLY A 147 2.26 19.67 -0.32
N GLY A 148 1.54 18.68 0.20
CA GLY A 148 1.65 17.27 -0.18
C GLY A 148 0.73 16.85 -1.33
N ALA A 149 -0.07 17.76 -1.90
CA ALA A 149 -1.02 17.46 -2.97
C ALA A 149 -0.32 16.72 -4.14
N GLY A 150 -0.88 15.58 -4.54
CA GLY A 150 -0.38 14.73 -5.61
C GLY A 150 0.86 13.90 -5.29
N ARG A 151 1.42 13.98 -4.07
CA ARG A 151 2.63 13.23 -3.65
C ARG A 151 2.36 12.09 -2.67
N PHE A 152 1.28 12.17 -1.92
CA PHE A 152 0.92 11.23 -0.87
C PHE A 152 -0.36 10.49 -1.25
N GLY A 153 -0.33 9.17 -1.13
CA GLY A 153 -1.45 8.31 -1.43
C GLY A 153 -1.79 7.34 -0.32
N THR A 154 -2.94 6.71 -0.47
CA THR A 154 -3.53 5.82 0.51
C THR A 154 -4.59 4.95 -0.16
N TRP A 155 -5.28 4.17 0.65
CA TRP A 155 -6.58 3.60 0.34
C TRP A 155 -7.64 4.46 1.00
N ALA A 156 -8.72 4.81 0.30
CA ALA A 156 -9.79 5.68 0.82
C ALA A 156 -10.45 5.14 2.12
N TYR A 157 -10.41 3.81 2.29
CA TYR A 157 -10.96 3.04 3.38
C TYR A 157 -9.88 2.10 3.91
N SER A 158 -9.85 1.85 5.22
CA SER A 158 -8.93 0.86 5.78
C SER A 158 -9.23 -0.53 5.24
N TYR A 159 -8.20 -1.29 4.87
CA TYR A 159 -8.35 -2.69 4.49
C TYR A 159 -9.11 -3.48 5.56
N GLY A 160 -8.69 -3.38 6.82
CA GLY A 160 -9.31 -4.10 7.94
C GLY A 160 -10.79 -3.79 8.11
N PHE A 161 -11.16 -2.51 8.04
CA PHE A 161 -12.57 -2.09 8.06
C PHE A 161 -13.34 -2.67 6.87
N SER A 162 -12.82 -2.48 5.66
CA SER A 162 -13.50 -2.82 4.41
C SER A 162 -13.79 -4.31 4.31
N VAL A 163 -12.81 -5.16 4.66
CA VAL A 163 -13.01 -6.61 4.61
C VAL A 163 -13.90 -7.12 5.73
N SER A 164 -13.82 -6.55 6.94
CA SER A 164 -14.70 -6.97 8.04
C SER A 164 -16.17 -6.68 7.74
N VAL A 165 -16.50 -5.48 7.29
CA VAL A 165 -17.88 -5.13 6.93
C VAL A 165 -18.30 -5.84 5.65
N GLY A 166 -17.48 -5.82 4.62
CA GLY A 166 -17.78 -6.44 3.33
C GLY A 166 -18.00 -7.94 3.41
N PHE A 167 -17.24 -8.68 4.24
CA PHE A 167 -17.49 -10.10 4.45
C PHE A 167 -18.79 -10.36 5.23
N GLY A 168 -19.14 -9.50 6.17
CA GLY A 168 -20.44 -9.55 6.85
C GLY A 168 -21.60 -9.38 5.87
N GLU A 169 -21.53 -8.37 5.01
CA GLU A 169 -22.55 -8.14 3.98
C GLU A 169 -22.58 -9.25 2.93
N PHE A 170 -21.42 -9.80 2.55
CA PHE A 170 -21.35 -10.94 1.64
C PHE A 170 -22.01 -12.19 2.24
N ALA A 171 -21.72 -12.51 3.50
CA ALA A 171 -22.35 -13.62 4.20
C ALA A 171 -23.88 -13.46 4.29
N LYS A 172 -24.36 -12.26 4.62
CA LYS A 172 -25.81 -11.94 4.62
C LYS A 172 -26.41 -12.14 3.24
N ALA A 173 -25.78 -11.64 2.18
CA ALA A 173 -26.27 -11.79 0.81
C ALA A 173 -26.34 -13.27 0.38
N ILE A 174 -25.38 -14.10 0.79
CA ILE A 174 -25.40 -15.55 0.53
C ILE A 174 -26.59 -16.21 1.25
N LEU A 175 -26.78 -15.90 2.54
CA LEU A 175 -27.87 -16.46 3.35
C LEU A 175 -29.26 -16.05 2.83
N ASP A 176 -29.35 -14.84 2.28
CA ASP A 176 -30.55 -14.31 1.62
C ASP A 176 -30.78 -14.87 0.20
N GLY A 177 -29.87 -15.68 -0.33
CA GLY A 177 -29.92 -16.21 -1.70
C GLY A 177 -29.65 -15.18 -2.80
N LYS A 178 -29.04 -14.03 -2.45
CA LYS A 178 -28.71 -12.91 -3.36
C LYS A 178 -27.27 -12.97 -3.90
N ALA A 179 -26.41 -13.81 -3.32
CA ALA A 179 -25.02 -13.99 -3.71
C ALA A 179 -24.60 -15.47 -3.67
N LYS A 180 -23.52 -15.82 -4.36
CA LYS A 180 -22.91 -17.16 -4.34
C LYS A 180 -21.58 -17.14 -3.60
N VAL A 181 -21.35 -18.18 -2.78
CA VAL A 181 -20.15 -18.30 -1.92
C VAL A 181 -18.82 -18.25 -2.69
N ASP A 182 -18.82 -18.67 -3.94
CA ASP A 182 -17.66 -18.71 -4.84
C ASP A 182 -17.66 -17.58 -5.89
N SER A 183 -18.61 -16.65 -5.82
CA SER A 183 -18.68 -15.51 -6.74
C SER A 183 -17.75 -14.39 -6.30
N ARG A 184 -16.69 -14.19 -7.08
CA ARG A 184 -15.80 -13.04 -6.95
C ARG A 184 -16.52 -11.70 -7.16
N GLU A 185 -17.45 -11.66 -8.12
CA GLU A 185 -18.22 -10.46 -8.42
C GLU A 185 -19.10 -10.06 -7.24
N ASP A 186 -19.79 -11.02 -6.64
CA ASP A 186 -20.63 -10.76 -5.46
C ASP A 186 -19.80 -10.32 -4.26
N LEU A 187 -18.60 -10.88 -4.09
CA LEU A 187 -17.67 -10.43 -3.06
C LEU A 187 -17.22 -8.98 -3.30
N PHE A 188 -16.88 -8.61 -4.53
CA PHE A 188 -16.50 -7.23 -4.85
C PHE A 188 -17.66 -6.25 -4.69
N ALA A 189 -18.88 -6.66 -5.06
CA ALA A 189 -20.09 -5.88 -4.79
C ALA A 189 -20.31 -5.67 -3.29
N ALA A 190 -20.07 -6.69 -2.46
CA ALA A 190 -20.19 -6.58 -1.00
C ALA A 190 -19.13 -5.64 -0.41
N LEU A 191 -17.87 -5.72 -0.85
CA LEU A 191 -16.81 -4.78 -0.46
C LEU A 191 -17.16 -3.34 -0.88
N GLY A 192 -17.61 -3.16 -2.13
CA GLY A 192 -18.00 -1.86 -2.68
C GLY A 192 -19.20 -1.22 -1.98
N SER A 193 -20.15 -2.02 -1.48
CA SER A 193 -21.32 -1.51 -0.75
C SER A 193 -20.94 -0.75 0.53
N SER A 194 -19.79 -1.08 1.12
CA SER A 194 -19.26 -0.46 2.33
C SER A 194 -18.17 0.58 2.06
N THR A 195 -17.78 0.76 0.79
CA THR A 195 -16.67 1.62 0.36
C THR A 195 -17.07 2.42 -0.89
N PRO A 196 -18.12 3.26 -0.80
CA PRO A 196 -18.68 3.94 -1.96
C PRO A 196 -17.63 4.77 -2.71
N GLY A 197 -17.59 4.61 -4.04
CA GLY A 197 -16.63 5.30 -4.91
C GLY A 197 -15.28 4.60 -5.04
N ALA A 198 -14.97 3.61 -4.19
CA ALA A 198 -13.77 2.81 -4.34
C ALA A 198 -13.99 1.60 -5.24
N GLU A 199 -13.01 1.32 -6.09
CA GLU A 199 -12.99 0.10 -6.89
C GLU A 199 -12.14 -0.98 -6.25
N TRP A 200 -12.61 -2.22 -6.37
CA TRP A 200 -11.92 -3.40 -5.87
C TRP A 200 -11.59 -4.35 -7.01
N LYS A 201 -10.37 -4.87 -6.99
CA LYS A 201 -9.93 -5.91 -7.91
C LYS A 201 -9.11 -6.95 -7.18
N GLY A 202 -8.98 -8.12 -7.78
CA GLY A 202 -8.32 -9.22 -7.12
C GLY A 202 -8.18 -10.44 -8.01
N ASN A 203 -7.29 -11.32 -7.59
CA ASN A 203 -7.07 -12.61 -8.23
C ASN A 203 -6.87 -13.69 -7.17
N TYR A 204 -7.19 -14.91 -7.53
CA TYR A 204 -6.99 -16.04 -6.65
C TYR A 204 -5.50 -16.25 -6.39
N TYR A 205 -5.17 -16.53 -5.13
CA TYR A 205 -3.82 -16.89 -4.74
C TYR A 205 -3.35 -18.07 -5.58
N GLN A 206 -2.13 -17.95 -6.12
CA GLN A 206 -1.43 -19.02 -6.79
C GLN A 206 -0.19 -19.33 -5.97
N ASP A 207 -0.06 -20.58 -5.55
CA ASP A 207 1.13 -21.03 -4.86
C ASP A 207 2.33 -20.97 -5.81
N ALA A 208 3.33 -20.16 -5.47
CA ALA A 208 4.46 -19.92 -6.36
C ALA A 208 5.38 -21.14 -6.52
N ALA A 209 5.34 -22.12 -5.61
CA ALA A 209 6.17 -23.32 -5.70
C ALA A 209 5.54 -24.40 -6.58
N THR A 210 4.22 -24.55 -6.53
CA THR A 210 3.46 -25.60 -7.22
C THR A 210 2.68 -25.12 -8.43
N GLY A 211 2.47 -23.82 -8.56
CA GLY A 211 1.60 -23.21 -9.58
C GLY A 211 0.11 -23.43 -9.33
N VAL A 212 -0.28 -24.09 -8.23
CA VAL A 212 -1.69 -24.40 -7.92
C VAL A 212 -2.43 -23.15 -7.49
N ARG A 213 -3.55 -22.85 -8.17
CA ARG A 213 -4.44 -21.75 -7.81
C ARG A 213 -5.46 -22.20 -6.76
N ALA A 214 -5.49 -21.51 -5.63
CA ALA A 214 -6.47 -21.73 -4.56
C ALA A 214 -7.84 -21.19 -4.99
N ARG A 215 -8.88 -22.02 -4.97
CA ARG A 215 -10.23 -21.64 -5.43
C ARG A 215 -11.01 -20.78 -4.44
N ASN A 216 -10.56 -20.72 -3.19
CA ASN A 216 -11.24 -20.07 -2.07
C ASN A 216 -10.38 -19.00 -1.37
N GLN A 217 -9.21 -18.68 -1.90
CA GLN A 217 -8.32 -17.65 -1.36
C GLN A 217 -8.14 -16.55 -2.39
N LEU A 218 -8.86 -15.45 -2.21
CA LEU A 218 -8.80 -14.30 -3.10
C LEU A 218 -7.87 -13.24 -2.50
N LEU A 219 -6.87 -12.82 -3.28
CA LEU A 219 -6.08 -11.63 -2.99
C LEU A 219 -6.81 -10.44 -3.58
N VAL A 220 -7.03 -9.41 -2.78
CA VAL A 220 -7.76 -8.20 -3.19
C VAL A 220 -6.92 -6.96 -2.96
N TYR A 221 -7.17 -5.95 -3.78
CA TYR A 221 -6.70 -4.59 -3.57
C TYR A 221 -7.81 -3.61 -3.93
N MET A 222 -7.78 -2.47 -3.27
CA MET A 222 -8.59 -1.33 -3.62
C MET A 222 -7.75 -0.37 -4.47
N ASP A 223 -8.40 0.43 -5.30
CA ASP A 223 -7.69 1.46 -6.04
C ASP A 223 -7.04 2.49 -5.09
N THR A 224 -5.84 2.93 -5.48
CA THR A 224 -5.06 3.89 -4.70
C THR A 224 -5.64 5.28 -4.88
N TYR A 225 -5.90 5.96 -3.76
CA TYR A 225 -6.33 7.34 -3.71
C TYR A 225 -5.13 8.25 -3.44
N MET A 226 -4.82 9.15 -4.38
CA MET A 226 -3.79 10.17 -4.21
C MET A 226 -4.42 11.47 -3.71
N PHE A 227 -3.97 11.96 -2.56
CA PHE A 227 -4.49 13.19 -1.96
C PHE A 227 -4.32 14.38 -2.91
N GLY A 228 -5.40 15.11 -3.17
CA GLY A 228 -5.44 16.23 -4.13
C GLY A 228 -5.49 15.81 -5.61
N LYS A 229 -5.58 14.51 -5.91
CA LYS A 229 -5.74 13.98 -7.27
C LYS A 229 -6.93 13.03 -7.43
N GLY A 230 -7.27 12.27 -6.38
CA GLY A 230 -8.31 11.25 -6.42
C GLY A 230 -7.76 9.86 -6.73
N TYR A 231 -8.65 8.98 -7.19
CA TYR A 231 -8.34 7.60 -7.56
C TYR A 231 -7.40 7.52 -8.78
N MET A 232 -6.44 6.61 -8.74
CA MET A 232 -5.43 6.44 -9.79
C MET A 232 -5.85 5.50 -10.91
N HIS A 233 -6.99 4.82 -10.77
CA HIS A 233 -7.49 3.81 -11.70
C HIS A 233 -6.50 2.66 -11.92
N ALA A 234 -5.74 2.29 -10.88
CA ALA A 234 -4.82 1.16 -10.91
C ALA A 234 -5.57 -0.17 -11.08
N THR A 235 -6.86 -0.21 -10.72
CA THR A 235 -7.80 -1.31 -10.98
C THR A 235 -8.06 -1.54 -12.47
N ASP A 236 -7.90 -0.52 -13.32
CA ASP A 236 -8.07 -0.68 -14.78
C ASP A 236 -6.80 -1.20 -15.47
N VAL A 237 -5.66 -1.13 -14.78
CA VAL A 237 -4.39 -1.56 -15.35
C VAL A 237 -4.40 -3.06 -15.59
N THR A 238 -4.04 -3.44 -16.82
CA THR A 238 -3.82 -4.83 -17.19
C THR A 238 -2.43 -5.24 -16.72
N VAL A 239 -2.36 -6.16 -15.76
CA VAL A 239 -1.10 -6.66 -15.22
C VAL A 239 -0.46 -7.61 -16.25
N PRO A 240 0.79 -7.36 -16.70
CA PRO A 240 1.50 -8.25 -17.61
C PRO A 240 1.58 -9.69 -17.09
N GLU A 241 1.30 -10.66 -17.96
CA GLU A 241 1.24 -12.08 -17.60
C GLU A 241 2.54 -12.58 -16.95
N LYS A 242 3.68 -12.06 -17.39
CA LYS A 242 5.00 -12.44 -16.88
C LYS A 242 5.14 -12.27 -15.36
N TYR A 243 4.44 -11.32 -14.73
CA TYR A 243 4.52 -11.10 -13.29
C TYR A 243 3.87 -12.23 -12.48
N PHE A 244 2.89 -12.95 -13.05
CA PHE A 244 2.28 -14.11 -12.40
C PHE A 244 3.19 -15.34 -12.40
N ASN A 245 4.22 -15.33 -13.27
CA ASN A 245 5.19 -16.43 -13.39
C ASN A 245 6.48 -16.17 -12.58
N ILE A 246 6.58 -15.04 -11.88
CA ILE A 246 7.70 -14.78 -10.97
C ILE A 246 7.52 -15.66 -9.74
N THR A 247 8.54 -16.44 -9.41
CA THR A 247 8.57 -17.28 -8.22
C THR A 247 9.52 -16.72 -7.19
N PHE A 248 9.20 -16.92 -5.91
CA PHE A 248 10.04 -16.45 -4.83
C PHE A 248 11.38 -17.17 -4.86
N GLN A 249 12.43 -16.43 -5.21
CA GLN A 249 13.81 -16.88 -5.01
C GLN A 249 14.25 -16.45 -3.62
N GLY A 250 14.35 -17.40 -2.69
CA GLY A 250 14.89 -17.14 -1.35
C GLY A 250 16.27 -16.50 -1.43
N GLN A 251 16.64 -15.70 -0.42
CA GLN A 251 18.03 -15.27 -0.28
C GLN A 251 18.85 -16.49 0.14
N ASN A 252 19.62 -17.06 -0.80
CA ASN A 252 20.69 -18.01 -0.49
C ASN A 252 21.85 -17.30 0.22
#